data_AF-A0A8I0GSZ9-F1
#
_entry.id   AF-A0A8I0GSZ9-F1
#
_cell.length_a   1.000
_cell.length_b   1.000
_cell.length_c   1.000
_cell.angle_alpha   90.00
_cell.angle_beta   90.00
_cell.angle_gamma   90.00
#
_symmetry.space_group_name_H-M   'P 1'
#
loop_
_entity.id
_entity.type
_entity.pdbx_description
1 polymer ?
#
loop_
_entity_poly.entity_id
_entity_poly.type
_entity_poly.pdbx_seq_one_letter_code
_entity_poly.pdbx_strand_id
1 'polypeptide(L)'
;MAIELLPYDSADYFKEPEDQADLIHDAIESGDAGYLAHALGVVARARGMTQLERDTGMKRQALYRALSKEGNPTLDTVMKVTKALGLRLAIDPVAPSLAIDIYNSPPSAQRLFVIDINKDAEVTFWTEKLGVTKAKLKAAVKKAGPHVTAVAEELHAY
;
A
#
# COMPACT_ATOMS: atom_id res chain seq x y z
N MET A 1 48.04 -1.27 1.53
CA MET A 1 47.22 -0.93 0.35
C MET A 1 46.16 0.05 0.79
N ALA A 2 46.06 1.22 0.16
CA ALA A 2 44.92 2.11 0.35
C ALA A 2 43.78 1.62 -0.54
N ILE A 3 42.60 1.43 0.03
CA ILE A 3 41.38 1.14 -0.71
C ILE A 3 40.78 2.46 -1.20
N GLU A 4 40.56 2.58 -2.50
CA GLU A 4 39.92 3.74 -3.11
C GLU A 4 38.40 3.58 -2.97
N LEU A 5 37.75 4.51 -2.28
CA LEU A 5 36.31 4.48 -2.05
C LEU A 5 35.61 5.32 -3.11
N LEU A 6 34.64 4.72 -3.79
CA LEU A 6 33.74 5.44 -4.68
C LEU A 6 32.64 6.14 -3.84
N PRO A 7 32.23 7.37 -4.22
CA PRO A 7 31.06 8.00 -3.61
C PRO A 7 29.82 7.12 -3.81
N TYR A 8 29.12 6.83 -2.71
CA TYR A 8 27.88 6.06 -2.74
C TYR A 8 26.69 7.01 -2.94
N ASP A 9 25.87 6.72 -3.96
CA ASP A 9 24.55 7.33 -4.14
C ASP A 9 23.50 6.24 -4.31
N SER A 10 22.46 6.24 -3.46
CA SER A 10 21.37 5.28 -3.55
C SER A 10 20.59 5.39 -4.86
N ALA A 11 20.56 6.58 -5.49
CA ALA A 11 19.86 6.80 -6.76
C ALA A 11 20.37 5.91 -7.90
N ASP A 12 21.64 5.48 -7.86
CA ASP A 12 22.25 4.65 -8.91
C ASP A 12 21.67 3.21 -8.95
N TYR A 13 20.92 2.82 -7.93
CA TYR A 13 20.37 1.48 -7.75
C TYR A 13 18.87 1.38 -8.04
N PHE A 14 18.13 2.50 -8.12
CA PHE A 14 16.67 2.51 -8.38
C PHE A 14 16.38 2.65 -9.87
N LYS A 15 16.70 1.62 -10.66
CA LYS A 15 16.57 1.66 -12.13
C LYS A 15 15.18 1.26 -12.61
N GLU A 16 14.59 0.26 -11.96
CA GLU A 16 13.29 -0.28 -12.35
C GLU A 16 12.14 0.56 -11.75
N PRO A 17 11.06 0.79 -12.50
CA PRO A 17 9.88 1.50 -12.00
C PRO A 17 9.27 0.88 -10.74
N GLU A 18 9.30 -0.45 -10.63
CA GLU A 18 8.80 -1.22 -9.49
C GLU A 18 9.58 -0.88 -8.21
N ASP A 19 10.91 -0.92 -8.26
CA ASP A 19 11.77 -0.58 -7.10
C ASP A 19 11.54 0.85 -6.60
N GLN A 20 11.30 1.77 -7.54
CA GLN A 20 11.01 3.17 -7.23
C GLN A 20 9.65 3.34 -6.56
N ALA A 21 8.64 2.60 -7.02
CA ALA A 21 7.31 2.59 -6.42
C ALA A 21 7.34 1.98 -5.01
N ASP A 22 8.07 0.88 -4.83
CA ASP A 22 8.22 0.21 -3.53
C ASP A 22 8.87 1.12 -2.49
N LEU A 23 9.94 1.84 -2.85
CA LEU A 23 10.58 2.81 -1.95
C LEU A 23 9.61 3.92 -1.52
N ILE A 24 8.81 4.45 -2.44
CA ILE A 24 7.85 5.51 -2.12
C ILE A 24 6.70 4.95 -1.28
N HIS A 25 6.27 3.72 -1.54
CA HIS A 25 5.24 3.06 -0.75
C HIS A 25 5.69 2.84 0.70
N ASP A 26 6.88 2.28 0.91
CA ASP A 26 7.50 2.13 2.24
C ASP A 26 7.60 3.48 2.96
N ALA A 27 8.00 4.54 2.25
CA ALA A 27 8.07 5.87 2.82
C ALA A 27 6.70 6.44 3.23
N ILE A 28 5.63 6.16 2.47
CA ILE A 28 4.25 6.55 2.83
C ILE A 28 3.79 5.75 4.05
N GLU A 29 4.02 4.44 4.09
CA GLU A 29 3.62 3.56 5.20
C GLU A 29 4.28 3.95 6.53
N SER A 30 5.51 4.48 6.48
CA SER A 30 6.22 4.95 7.67
C SER A 30 5.53 6.09 8.42
N GLY A 31 4.69 6.88 7.73
CA GLY A 31 4.10 8.11 8.26
C GLY A 31 5.10 9.27 8.47
N ASP A 32 6.36 9.12 8.06
CA ASP A 32 7.41 10.14 8.18
C ASP A 32 7.49 10.99 6.89
N ALA A 33 7.10 12.26 7.01
CA ALA A 33 7.14 13.21 5.90
C ALA A 33 8.55 13.50 5.37
N GLY A 34 9.57 13.49 6.24
CA GLY A 34 10.97 13.68 5.85
C GLY A 34 11.50 12.49 5.07
N TYR A 35 11.11 11.27 5.49
CA TYR A 35 11.44 10.07 4.74
C TYR A 35 10.78 10.07 3.35
N LEU A 36 9.49 10.41 3.26
CA LEU A 36 8.80 10.56 1.98
C LEU A 36 9.47 11.59 1.06
N ALA A 37 9.85 12.75 1.60
CA ALA A 37 10.56 13.77 0.84
C ALA A 37 11.89 13.23 0.29
N HIS A 38 12.65 12.51 1.13
CA HIS A 38 13.92 11.91 0.74
C HIS A 38 13.75 10.83 -0.32
N ALA A 39 12.79 9.92 -0.15
CA ALA A 39 12.47 8.85 -1.09
C ALA A 39 12.12 9.42 -2.48
N LEU A 40 11.25 10.45 -2.53
CA LEU A 40 10.96 11.18 -3.76
C LEU A 40 12.22 11.79 -4.38
N GLY A 41 13.13 12.32 -3.55
CA GLY A 41 14.43 12.84 -3.99
C GLY A 41 15.37 11.79 -4.57
N VAL A 42 15.39 10.58 -4.01
CA VAL A 42 16.15 9.43 -4.56
C VAL A 42 15.61 9.03 -5.93
N VAL A 43 14.30 8.80 -6.04
CA VAL A 43 13.64 8.43 -7.31
C VAL A 43 13.79 9.53 -8.36
N ALA A 44 13.64 10.80 -7.96
CA ALA A 44 13.85 11.96 -8.82
C ALA A 44 15.25 12.01 -9.43
N ARG A 45 16.28 11.68 -8.64
CA ARG A 45 17.66 11.62 -9.14
C ARG A 45 17.88 10.41 -10.05
N ALA A 46 17.34 9.26 -9.69
CA ALA A 46 17.42 8.04 -10.50
C ALA A 46 16.80 8.21 -11.90
N ARG A 47 15.70 8.96 -12.00
CA ARG A 47 15.04 9.30 -13.27
C ARG A 47 15.66 10.48 -14.04
N GLY A 48 16.56 11.23 -13.41
CA GLY A 48 17.24 12.36 -14.02
C GLY A 48 16.59 13.71 -13.74
N MET A 49 17.33 14.57 -13.04
CA MET A 49 16.84 15.87 -12.55
C MET A 49 16.56 16.89 -13.66
N THR A 50 17.25 16.79 -14.81
CA THR A 50 17.02 17.68 -15.97
C THR A 50 15.66 17.46 -16.60
N GLN A 51 15.25 16.20 -16.72
CA GLN A 51 13.92 15.88 -17.25
C GLN A 51 12.85 16.30 -16.25
N LEU A 52 13.08 16.03 -14.96
CA LEU A 52 12.15 16.42 -13.91
C LEU A 52 11.93 17.93 -13.81
N GLU A 53 12.98 18.76 -13.96
CA GLU A 53 12.85 20.22 -14.02
C GLU A 53 11.91 20.66 -15.15
N ARG A 54 12.01 20.05 -16.34
CA ARG A 54 11.15 20.36 -17.49
C ARG A 54 9.70 19.96 -17.22
N ASP A 55 9.48 18.77 -16.67
CA ASP A 55 8.15 18.21 -16.48
C ASP A 55 7.40 18.85 -15.31
N THR A 56 8.12 19.30 -14.29
CA THR A 56 7.55 19.98 -13.11
C THR A 56 7.50 21.50 -13.27
N GLY A 57 8.31 22.08 -14.16
CA GLY A 57 8.55 23.52 -14.23
C GLY A 57 9.34 24.08 -13.05
N MET A 58 9.93 23.22 -12.21
CA MET A 58 10.68 23.61 -11.02
C MET A 58 12.18 23.57 -11.26
N LYS A 59 12.89 24.62 -10.82
CA LYS A 59 14.37 24.64 -10.92
C LYS A 59 14.98 23.49 -10.14
N ARG A 60 16.05 22.87 -10.66
CA ARG A 60 16.75 21.74 -9.99
C ARG A 60 17.16 22.07 -8.55
N GLN A 61 17.65 23.28 -8.30
CA GLN A 61 18.02 23.71 -6.95
C GLN A 61 16.83 23.69 -5.98
N ALA A 62 15.63 24.07 -6.45
CA ALA A 62 14.42 24.01 -5.65
C ALA A 62 14.00 22.55 -5.41
N LEU A 63 14.11 21.68 -6.42
CA LEU A 63 13.84 20.25 -6.29
C LEU A 63 14.80 19.59 -5.28
N TYR A 64 16.11 19.84 -5.38
CA TYR A 64 17.08 19.30 -4.42
C TYR A 64 16.82 19.75 -2.98
N ARG A 65 16.46 21.02 -2.77
CA ARG A 65 16.16 21.53 -1.44
C ARG A 65 14.83 20.98 -0.88
N ALA A 66 13.82 20.86 -1.73
CA ALA A 66 12.51 20.40 -1.31
C ALA A 66 12.50 18.89 -1.01
N LEU A 67 13.27 18.10 -1.77
CA LEU A 67 13.30 16.63 -1.68
C LEU A 67 14.55 16.10 -0.95
N SER A 68 15.26 16.94 -0.20
CA SER A 68 16.35 16.50 0.68
C SER A 68 15.79 15.83 1.94
N LYS A 69 16.66 15.16 2.69
CA LYS A 69 16.30 14.54 3.98
C LYS A 69 15.73 15.55 4.99
N GLU A 70 16.26 16.76 4.98
CA GLU A 70 15.82 17.89 5.80
C GLU A 70 14.82 18.80 5.07
N GLY A 71 14.37 18.37 3.89
CA GLY A 71 13.42 19.10 3.06
C GLY A 71 12.02 19.12 3.67
N ASN A 72 11.20 20.07 3.23
CA ASN A 72 9.78 20.12 3.56
C ASN A 72 9.00 20.51 2.30
N PRO A 73 8.79 19.58 1.37
CA PRO A 73 8.11 19.89 0.13
C PRO A 73 6.65 20.25 0.42
N THR A 74 6.15 21.31 -0.21
CA THR A 74 4.72 21.62 -0.14
C THR A 74 3.90 20.52 -0.81
N LEU A 75 2.62 20.38 -0.46
CA LEU A 75 1.72 19.44 -1.13
C LEU A 75 1.72 19.63 -2.65
N ASP A 76 1.72 20.89 -3.13
CA ASP A 76 1.84 21.22 -4.55
C ASP A 76 3.14 20.67 -5.17
N THR A 77 4.26 20.76 -4.47
CA THR A 77 5.54 20.18 -4.91
C THR A 77 5.44 18.67 -5.02
N VAL A 78 4.89 18.00 -4.01
CA VAL A 78 4.71 16.54 -4.01
C VAL A 78 3.82 16.11 -5.19
N MET A 79 2.70 16.80 -5.42
CA MET A 79 1.80 16.49 -6.53
C MET A 79 2.45 16.69 -7.91
N LYS A 80 3.25 17.75 -8.09
CA LYS A 80 4.00 17.99 -9.34
C LYS A 80 5.05 16.91 -9.58
N VAL A 81 5.83 16.58 -8.56
CA VAL A 81 6.92 15.59 -8.65
C VAL A 81 6.36 14.20 -8.92
N THR A 82 5.37 13.75 -8.14
CA THR A 82 4.74 12.43 -8.36
C THR A 82 4.15 12.30 -9.75
N LYS A 83 3.44 13.33 -10.23
CA LYS A 83 2.92 13.38 -11.61
C LYS A 83 4.03 13.29 -12.67
N ALA A 84 5.11 14.06 -12.51
CA ALA A 84 6.24 14.05 -13.45
C ALA A 84 7.00 12.71 -13.45
N LEU A 85 6.99 11.98 -12.32
CA LEU A 85 7.49 10.62 -12.22
C LEU A 85 6.51 9.56 -12.76
N GLY A 86 5.34 9.95 -13.26
CA GLY A 86 4.32 9.01 -13.74
C GLY A 86 3.65 8.22 -12.62
N LEU A 87 3.71 8.72 -11.38
CA LEU A 87 3.11 8.11 -10.21
C LEU A 87 1.75 8.74 -9.89
N ARG A 88 0.90 7.99 -9.20
CA ARG A 88 -0.42 8.45 -8.72
C ARG A 88 -0.47 8.30 -7.21
N LEU A 89 -0.81 9.39 -6.51
CA LEU A 89 -1.21 9.32 -5.10
C LEU A 89 -2.65 8.80 -5.02
N ALA A 90 -2.84 7.72 -4.25
CA ALA A 90 -4.15 7.17 -3.92
C ALA A 90 -4.42 7.36 -2.43
N ILE A 91 -5.70 7.52 -2.07
CA ILE A 91 -6.15 7.49 -0.69
C ILE A 91 -6.95 6.22 -0.54
N ASP A 92 -6.38 5.27 0.19
CA ASP A 92 -7.01 4.01 0.53
C ASP A 92 -7.39 4.02 2.01
N PRO A 93 -8.48 3.34 2.41
CA PRO A 93 -8.80 3.17 3.81
C PRO A 93 -7.64 2.44 4.50
N VAL A 94 -7.07 3.06 5.54
CA VAL A 94 -6.19 2.35 6.47
C VAL A 94 -7.08 1.31 7.16
N ALA A 95 -7.00 0.07 6.70
CA ALA A 95 -7.79 -0.99 7.29
C ALA A 95 -7.42 -1.07 8.79
N PRO A 96 -8.40 -1.18 9.70
CA PRO A 96 -8.11 -1.41 11.11
C PRO A 96 -7.14 -2.59 11.21
N SER A 97 -6.15 -2.52 12.10
CA SER A 97 -5.02 -3.45 12.29
C SER A 97 -5.36 -4.95 12.48
N LEU A 98 -6.61 -5.35 12.27
CA LEU A 98 -7.09 -6.69 11.98
C LEU A 98 -6.82 -7.15 10.52
N ALA A 99 -6.32 -6.28 9.65
CA ALA A 99 -6.23 -6.52 8.21
C ALA A 99 -5.03 -7.34 7.71
N ILE A 100 -4.01 -7.57 8.54
CA ILE A 100 -2.89 -8.46 8.17
C ILE A 100 -3.38 -9.91 7.95
N ASP A 101 -4.46 -10.32 8.61
CA ASP A 101 -5.12 -11.62 8.37
C ASP A 101 -5.92 -11.66 7.05
N ILE A 102 -6.21 -10.51 6.44
CA ILE A 102 -7.01 -10.42 5.20
C ILE A 102 -6.12 -10.53 3.95
N TYR A 103 -4.87 -10.08 4.02
CA TYR A 103 -3.96 -10.13 2.86
C TYR A 103 -3.54 -11.57 2.48
N ASN A 104 -3.56 -12.51 3.45
CA ASN A 104 -3.36 -13.94 3.22
C ASN A 104 -4.67 -14.74 3.03
N SER A 105 -5.82 -14.06 2.98
CA SER A 105 -7.12 -14.68 2.73
C SER A 105 -7.40 -14.75 1.21
N PRO A 106 -8.07 -15.81 0.71
CA PRO A 106 -8.28 -16.00 -0.71
C PRO A 106 -8.99 -14.80 -1.37
N PRO A 107 -8.81 -14.56 -2.68
CA PRO A 107 -9.27 -13.35 -3.40
C PRO A 107 -10.75 -12.96 -3.25
N SER A 108 -11.60 -13.82 -2.68
CA SER A 108 -12.99 -13.50 -2.37
C SER A 108 -13.19 -12.67 -1.10
N ALA A 109 -12.23 -12.64 -0.16
CA ALA A 109 -12.31 -11.83 1.06
C ALA A 109 -12.23 -10.31 0.80
N GLN A 110 -11.78 -9.91 -0.38
CA GLN A 110 -11.72 -8.51 -0.83
C GLN A 110 -13.12 -7.94 -1.19
N ARG A 111 -14.14 -8.81 -1.34
CA ARG A 111 -15.56 -8.43 -1.39
C ARG A 111 -16.23 -8.79 -0.07
N LEU A 112 -15.88 -8.08 1.00
CA LEU A 112 -16.59 -8.13 2.26
C LEU A 112 -18.08 -7.93 1.99
N PHE A 113 -18.89 -8.96 2.23
CA PHE A 113 -20.26 -8.93 2.77
C PHE A 113 -20.94 -10.30 2.63
N VAL A 114 -20.41 -11.26 1.84
CA VAL A 114 -21.11 -12.51 1.48
C VAL A 114 -20.23 -13.76 1.72
N ILE A 115 -20.83 -14.84 2.26
CA ILE A 115 -20.26 -16.17 2.49
C ILE A 115 -20.67 -17.10 1.34
N ASP A 116 -19.71 -17.61 0.57
CA ASP A 116 -19.96 -18.61 -0.47
C ASP A 116 -19.77 -20.04 0.06
N ILE A 117 -20.88 -20.67 0.43
CA ILE A 117 -20.90 -22.04 0.97
C ILE A 117 -20.54 -23.14 -0.04
N ASN A 118 -20.36 -22.79 -1.32
CA ASN A 118 -19.93 -23.72 -2.36
C ASN A 118 -18.40 -23.78 -2.51
N LYS A 119 -17.67 -22.87 -1.88
CA LYS A 119 -16.20 -22.87 -1.86
C LYS A 119 -15.71 -23.45 -0.54
N ASP A 120 -15.05 -24.60 -0.60
CA ASP A 120 -14.56 -25.25 0.61
C ASP A 120 -13.58 -24.38 1.40
N ALA A 121 -12.75 -23.57 0.72
CA ALA A 121 -11.86 -22.62 1.36
C ALA A 121 -12.62 -21.55 2.18
N GLU A 122 -13.74 -21.02 1.68
CA GLU A 122 -14.56 -20.06 2.43
C GLU A 122 -15.28 -20.72 3.59
N VAL A 123 -15.80 -21.93 3.39
CA VAL A 123 -16.47 -22.67 4.45
C VAL A 123 -15.50 -22.93 5.60
N THR A 124 -14.29 -23.40 5.31
CA THR A 124 -13.25 -23.65 6.33
C THR A 124 -12.89 -22.36 7.07
N PHE A 125 -12.60 -21.29 6.34
CA PHE A 125 -12.25 -19.99 6.90
C PHE A 125 -13.33 -19.48 7.87
N TRP A 126 -14.59 -19.47 7.45
CA TRP A 126 -15.69 -18.97 8.27
C TRP A 126 -16.06 -19.89 9.44
N THR A 127 -15.88 -21.21 9.30
CA THR A 127 -16.06 -22.13 10.44
C THR A 127 -15.04 -21.90 11.53
N GLU A 128 -13.77 -21.65 11.18
CA GLU A 128 -12.72 -21.31 12.14
C GLU A 128 -12.97 -19.94 12.76
N LYS A 129 -13.26 -18.93 11.93
CA LYS A 129 -13.46 -17.55 12.39
C LYS A 129 -14.64 -17.38 13.33
N LEU A 130 -15.75 -18.10 13.07
CA LEU A 130 -16.98 -18.02 13.86
C LEU A 130 -17.05 -19.10 14.95
N GLY A 131 -16.06 -20.01 15.02
CA GLY A 131 -16.05 -21.11 16.00
C GLY A 131 -17.24 -22.07 15.87
N VAL A 132 -17.69 -22.34 14.63
CA VAL A 132 -18.87 -23.17 14.34
C VAL A 132 -18.54 -24.33 13.42
N THR A 133 -19.35 -25.39 13.45
CA THR A 133 -19.19 -26.51 12.51
C THR A 133 -19.62 -26.13 11.09
N LYS A 134 -19.07 -26.82 10.08
CA LYS A 134 -19.48 -26.69 8.66
C LYS A 134 -21.00 -26.85 8.47
N ALA A 135 -21.61 -27.75 9.22
CA ALA A 135 -23.06 -27.94 9.21
C ALA A 135 -23.81 -26.71 9.74
N LYS A 136 -23.37 -26.15 10.88
CA LYS A 136 -23.98 -24.97 11.51
C LYS A 136 -23.85 -23.73 10.62
N LEU A 137 -22.68 -23.52 10.00
CA LEU A 137 -22.46 -22.43 9.06
C LEU A 137 -23.40 -22.52 7.84
N LYS A 138 -23.48 -23.70 7.20
CA LYS A 138 -24.35 -23.91 6.03
C LYS A 138 -25.82 -23.71 6.37
N ALA A 139 -26.25 -24.15 7.55
CA ALA A 139 -27.62 -23.94 8.02
C ALA A 139 -27.93 -22.45 8.23
N ALA A 140 -27.03 -21.71 8.88
CA ALA A 140 -27.20 -20.28 9.11
C ALA A 140 -27.23 -19.48 7.80
N VAL A 141 -26.34 -19.78 6.84
CA VAL A 141 -26.37 -19.15 5.51
C VAL A 141 -27.67 -19.46 4.76
N LYS A 142 -28.17 -20.70 4.84
CA LYS A 142 -29.45 -21.07 4.20
C LYS A 142 -30.64 -20.32 4.82
N LYS A 143 -30.56 -19.94 6.10
CA LYS A 143 -31.64 -19.29 6.85
C LYS A 143 -31.60 -17.77 6.79
N ALA A 144 -30.43 -17.17 7.02
CA ALA A 144 -30.23 -15.72 7.11
C ALA A 144 -29.76 -15.09 5.79
N GLY A 145 -29.53 -15.91 4.76
CA GLY A 145 -28.87 -15.50 3.54
C GLY A 145 -27.35 -15.49 3.72
N PRO A 146 -26.59 -15.27 2.63
CA PRO A 146 -25.15 -15.42 2.67
C PRO A 146 -24.44 -14.21 3.29
N HIS A 147 -25.17 -13.18 3.76
CA HIS A 147 -24.52 -11.99 4.29
C HIS A 147 -23.89 -12.25 5.67
N VAL A 148 -22.60 -11.92 5.85
CA VAL A 148 -21.84 -12.26 7.06
C VAL A 148 -22.53 -11.75 8.34
N THR A 149 -23.00 -10.51 8.34
CA THR A 149 -23.69 -9.92 9.51
C THR A 149 -24.97 -10.68 9.87
N ALA A 150 -25.80 -11.02 8.88
CA ALA A 150 -27.04 -11.74 9.10
C ALA A 150 -26.78 -13.17 9.60
N VAL A 151 -25.72 -13.81 9.10
CA VAL A 151 -25.28 -15.14 9.55
C VAL A 151 -24.76 -15.10 10.98
N ALA A 152 -23.98 -14.09 11.35
CA ALA A 152 -23.48 -13.93 12.71
C ALA A 152 -24.61 -13.69 13.73
N GLU A 153 -25.59 -12.84 13.38
CA GLU A 153 -26.80 -12.61 14.19
C GLU A 153 -27.60 -13.90 14.39
N GLU A 154 -27.83 -14.67 13.32
CA GLU A 154 -28.53 -15.96 13.38
C GLU A 154 -27.77 -16.98 14.24
N LEU A 155 -26.44 -16.98 14.23
CA LEU A 155 -25.63 -17.89 15.02
C LEU A 155 -25.59 -17.53 16.52
N HIS A 156 -25.79 -16.27 16.88
CA HIS A 156 -25.88 -15.77 18.26
C HIS A 156 -27.30 -15.86 18.85
N ALA A 157 -28.31 -16.09 18.03
CA ALA A 157 -29.68 -16.31 18.46
C ALA A 157 -29.93 -17.70 19.09
N TYR A 158 -28.86 -18.51 19.27
CA TYR A 158 -28.87 -19.89 19.77
C TYR A 158 -27.95 -20.08 20.97
#